data_AF-A0A1Y1M5I8-F1
#
_entry.id   AF-A0A1Y1M5I8-F1
#
_cell.length_a   1.000
_cell.length_b   1.000
_cell.length_c   1.000
_cell.angle_alpha   90.00
_cell.angle_beta   90.00
_cell.angle_gamma   90.00
#
_symmetry.space_group_name_H-M   'P 1'
#
loop_
_entity.id
_entity.type
_entity.pdbx_description
1 polymer ?
#
loop_
_entity_poly.entity_id
_entity_poly.type
_entity_poly.pdbx_seq_one_letter_code
_entity_poly.pdbx_strand_id
1 'polypeptide(L)'
;MWSSKSYPSLKSLGSWVHDLELRLDFICIWIEHYHPPSYWLSGFYFTQGFLTGTLQTHARKYDLPIDQLKYDFVMQKLFIDQELIKITHDAEKREVASAYGDLTVPLDGVLIHGLFVDAGLFDNLSMTLVDPNPGEINPPLPAVLFLPT
;
A
#
# COMPACT_ATOMS: atom_id res chain seq x y z
N MET A 1 -4.48 -26.86 -7.56
CA MET A 1 -3.09 -27.13 -7.12
C MET A 1 -2.35 -25.83 -6.80
N TRP A 2 -2.40 -24.80 -7.66
CA TRP A 2 -1.84 -23.48 -7.36
C TRP A 2 -2.64 -22.69 -6.30
N SER A 3 -3.97 -22.80 -6.32
CA SER A 3 -4.87 -22.08 -5.42
C SER A 3 -4.68 -22.37 -3.93
N SER A 4 -4.23 -23.58 -3.57
CA SER A 4 -3.95 -23.96 -2.19
C SER A 4 -2.61 -23.43 -1.66
N LYS A 5 -1.80 -22.84 -2.53
CA LYS A 5 -0.48 -22.25 -2.24
C LYS A 5 -0.44 -20.75 -2.54
N SER A 6 -1.52 -20.19 -3.09
CA SER A 6 -1.64 -18.76 -3.41
C SER A 6 -2.30 -17.98 -2.28
N TYR A 7 -2.20 -16.66 -2.35
CA TYR A 7 -3.05 -15.79 -1.54
C TYR A 7 -4.54 -16.05 -1.88
N PRO A 8 -5.46 -15.99 -0.90
CA PRO A 8 -6.88 -16.11 -1.15
C PRO A 8 -7.33 -15.07 -2.18
N SER A 9 -7.99 -15.52 -3.25
CA SER A 9 -8.44 -14.63 -4.33
C SER A 9 -9.66 -15.20 -5.02
N LEU A 10 -10.58 -14.31 -5.41
CA LEU A 10 -11.72 -14.61 -6.27
C LEU A 10 -11.46 -14.21 -7.74
N LYS A 11 -10.22 -13.77 -8.06
CA LYS A 11 -9.84 -13.37 -9.40
C LYS A 11 -9.84 -14.56 -10.36
N SER A 12 -10.15 -14.29 -11.63
CA SER A 12 -9.93 -15.25 -12.72
C SER A 12 -8.44 -15.61 -12.80
N LEU A 13 -8.08 -16.76 -13.40
CA LEU A 13 -6.68 -17.17 -13.51
C LEU A 13 -5.81 -16.09 -14.20
N GLY A 14 -6.28 -15.48 -15.28
CA GLY A 14 -5.54 -14.42 -15.98
C GLY A 14 -5.31 -13.20 -15.09
N SER A 15 -6.37 -12.72 -14.44
CA SER A 15 -6.28 -11.59 -13.49
C SER A 15 -5.44 -11.91 -12.26
N TRP A 16 -5.40 -13.18 -11.84
CA TRP A 16 -4.56 -13.65 -10.75
C TRP A 16 -3.08 -13.70 -11.13
N VAL A 17 -2.74 -14.16 -12.34
CA VAL A 17 -1.36 -14.16 -12.84
C VAL A 17 -0.84 -12.73 -12.96
N HIS A 18 -1.64 -11.81 -13.50
CA HIS A 18 -1.29 -10.39 -13.55
C HIS A 18 -1.05 -9.79 -12.16
N ASP A 19 -1.94 -10.07 -11.20
CA ASP A 19 -1.78 -9.63 -9.81
C ASP A 19 -0.52 -10.24 -9.15
N LEU A 20 -0.19 -11.49 -9.48
CA LEU A 20 1.05 -12.12 -9.04
C LEU A 20 2.28 -11.42 -9.62
N GLU A 21 2.27 -11.06 -10.91
CA GLU A 21 3.38 -10.32 -11.54
C GLU A 21 3.61 -8.97 -10.87
N LEU A 22 2.54 -8.22 -10.55
CA LEU A 22 2.63 -6.96 -9.80
C LEU A 22 3.24 -7.17 -8.41
N ARG A 23 2.85 -8.23 -7.70
CA ARG A 23 3.41 -8.54 -6.36
C ARG A 23 4.88 -8.91 -6.43
N LEU A 24 5.26 -9.72 -7.41
CA LEU A 24 6.66 -10.11 -7.60
C LEU A 24 7.51 -8.90 -7.93
N ASP A 25 7.04 -8.03 -8.83
CA ASP A 25 7.71 -6.77 -9.16
C ASP A 25 7.94 -5.90 -7.92
N PHE A 26 6.87 -5.62 -7.17
CA PHE A 26 6.92 -4.84 -5.92
C PHE A 26 7.96 -5.38 -4.92
N ILE A 27 7.92 -6.70 -4.65
CA ILE A 27 8.82 -7.31 -3.66
C ILE A 27 10.26 -7.38 -4.18
N CYS A 28 10.48 -7.75 -5.44
CA CYS A 28 11.82 -7.84 -6.02
C CYS A 28 12.51 -6.48 -6.07
N ILE A 29 11.82 -5.44 -6.56
CA ILE A 29 12.39 -4.09 -6.61
C ILE A 29 12.69 -3.56 -5.21
N TRP A 30 11.81 -3.78 -4.24
CA TRP A 30 12.07 -3.38 -2.85
C TRP A 30 13.30 -4.08 -2.25
N ILE A 31 13.50 -5.36 -2.54
CA ILE A 31 14.71 -6.11 -2.11
C ILE A 31 15.98 -5.50 -2.71
N GLU A 32 15.93 -5.05 -3.97
CA GLU A 32 17.09 -4.57 -4.73
C GLU A 32 17.40 -3.08 -4.54
N HIS A 33 16.39 -2.22 -4.31
CA HIS A 33 16.50 -0.76 -4.46
C HIS A 33 16.10 0.08 -3.23
N TYR A 34 16.09 -0.53 -2.03
CA TYR A 34 15.68 0.10 -0.76
C TYR A 34 14.17 0.40 -0.69
N HIS A 35 13.76 1.06 0.40
CA HIS A 35 12.37 1.34 0.74
C HIS A 35 11.65 2.16 -0.35
N PRO A 36 10.47 1.72 -0.82
CA PRO A 36 9.64 2.50 -1.74
C PRO A 36 9.07 3.75 -1.04
N PRO A 37 8.72 4.81 -1.78
CA PRO A 37 7.99 5.97 -1.25
C PRO A 37 6.64 5.61 -0.61
N SER A 38 5.98 4.55 -1.10
CA SER A 38 4.74 4.01 -0.54
C SER A 38 4.68 2.49 -0.71
N TYR A 39 4.17 1.77 0.29
CA TYR A 39 4.06 0.31 0.25
C TYR A 39 2.68 -0.15 -0.23
N TRP A 40 2.63 -1.10 -1.17
CA TRP A 40 1.38 -1.68 -1.63
C TRP A 40 0.82 -2.66 -0.61
N LEU A 41 -0.07 -2.20 0.28
CA LEU A 41 -0.47 -2.97 1.46
C LEU A 41 -1.25 -4.24 1.07
N SER A 42 -2.14 -4.16 0.07
CA SER A 42 -2.86 -5.33 -0.45
C SER A 42 -1.99 -6.27 -1.29
N GLY A 43 -0.78 -5.84 -1.65
CA GLY A 43 0.27 -6.64 -2.31
C GLY A 43 0.93 -7.66 -1.38
N PHE A 44 0.86 -7.48 -0.06
CA PHE A 44 1.39 -8.43 0.91
C PHE A 44 0.53 -9.69 1.04
N TYR A 45 1.18 -10.84 1.19
CA TYR A 45 0.51 -12.08 1.61
C TYR A 45 0.08 -12.02 3.09
N PHE A 46 0.90 -11.43 3.95
CA PHE A 46 0.67 -11.31 5.38
C PHE A 46 0.97 -9.89 5.88
N THR A 47 -0.05 -9.04 5.90
CA THR A 47 0.07 -7.61 6.24
C THR A 47 0.45 -7.37 7.70
N GLN A 48 0.03 -8.22 8.64
CA GLN A 48 0.36 -8.05 10.05
C GLN A 48 1.88 -8.06 10.34
N GLY A 49 2.65 -8.83 9.57
CA GLY A 49 4.10 -8.86 9.71
C GLY A 49 4.73 -7.51 9.34
N PHE A 50 4.27 -6.89 8.25
CA PHE A 50 4.68 -5.56 7.84
C PHE A 50 4.32 -4.51 8.90
N LEU A 51 3.05 -4.50 9.35
CA LEU A 51 2.59 -3.55 10.36
C LEU A 51 3.43 -3.66 11.65
N THR A 52 3.53 -4.87 12.21
CA THR A 52 4.34 -5.11 13.41
C THR A 52 5.80 -4.69 13.20
N GLY A 53 6.37 -4.94 12.02
CA GLY A 53 7.74 -4.52 11.68
C GLY A 53 7.93 -2.99 11.67
N THR A 54 6.95 -2.23 11.21
CA THR A 54 7.02 -0.76 11.23
C THR A 54 6.85 -0.20 12.65
N LEU A 55 5.99 -0.80 13.48
CA LEU A 55 5.91 -0.45 14.92
C LEU A 55 7.23 -0.77 15.63
N GLN A 56 7.84 -1.92 15.37
CA GLN A 56 9.15 -2.29 15.92
C GLN A 56 10.24 -1.30 15.50
N THR A 57 10.24 -0.88 14.23
CA THR A 57 11.21 0.11 13.72
C THR A 57 11.04 1.45 14.44
N HIS A 58 9.82 1.92 14.62
CA HIS A 58 9.53 3.16 15.34
C HIS A 58 9.89 3.07 16.83
N ALA A 59 9.49 2.00 17.50
CA ALA A 59 9.82 1.71 18.90
C ALA A 59 11.34 1.78 19.14
N ARG A 60 12.13 1.16 18.25
CA ARG A 60 13.61 1.19 18.32
C ARG A 60 14.19 2.58 18.05
N LYS A 61 13.61 3.34 17.10
CA LYS A 61 14.06 4.69 16.76
C LYS A 61 13.92 5.66 17.95
N TYR A 62 12.88 5.49 18.76
CA TYR A 62 12.53 6.40 19.85
C TYR A 62 12.72 5.82 21.26
N ASP A 63 13.28 4.62 21.38
CA ASP A 63 13.44 3.89 22.65
C ASP A 63 12.11 3.76 23.44
N LEU A 64 11.05 3.41 22.72
CA LEU A 64 9.70 3.23 23.26
C LEU A 64 9.33 1.75 23.36
N PRO A 65 8.54 1.33 24.36
CA PRO A 65 7.93 0.01 24.38
C PRO A 65 6.92 -0.16 23.24
N ILE A 66 7.00 -1.26 22.48
CA ILE A 66 6.13 -1.51 21.32
C ILE A 66 4.64 -1.62 21.70
N ASP A 67 4.35 -2.13 22.89
CA ASP A 67 2.99 -2.30 23.43
C ASP A 67 2.29 -0.97 23.73
N GLN A 68 3.04 0.14 23.77
CA GLN A 68 2.49 1.48 23.92
C GLN A 68 2.14 2.13 22.58
N LEU A 69 2.68 1.61 21.47
CA LEU A 69 2.47 2.19 20.15
C LEU A 69 1.15 1.74 19.51
N LYS A 70 0.46 2.69 18.89
CA LYS A 70 -0.69 2.47 18.01
C LYS A 70 -0.49 3.18 16.70
N TYR A 71 -1.34 2.89 15.72
CA TYR A 71 -1.38 3.67 14.49
C TYR A 71 -2.41 4.77 14.58
N ASP A 72 -1.97 5.98 14.26
CA ASP A 72 -2.80 7.03 13.70
C ASP A 72 -2.75 6.97 12.18
N PHE A 73 -3.80 7.49 11.55
CA PHE A 73 -4.00 7.44 10.10
C PHE A 73 -4.19 8.85 9.55
N VAL A 74 -3.35 9.24 8.59
CA VAL A 74 -3.47 10.52 7.91
C VAL A 74 -3.69 10.29 6.42
N MET A 75 -4.92 10.58 5.97
CA MET A 75 -5.31 10.44 4.57
C MET A 75 -4.54 11.43 3.69
N GLN A 76 -4.00 10.93 2.57
CA GLN A 76 -3.40 11.76 1.54
C GLN A 76 -4.43 12.10 0.46
N LYS A 77 -4.07 13.02 -0.46
CA LYS A 77 -4.91 13.39 -1.61
C LYS A 77 -4.53 12.65 -2.90
N LEU A 78 -3.50 11.81 -2.86
CA LEU A 78 -2.95 11.12 -4.02
C LEU A 78 -3.43 9.67 -4.04
N PHE A 79 -3.97 9.25 -5.17
CA PHE A 79 -4.23 7.84 -5.46
C PHE A 79 -3.02 7.26 -6.17
N ILE A 80 -2.55 6.10 -5.71
CA ILE A 80 -1.35 5.44 -6.25
C ILE A 80 -1.78 4.17 -6.96
N ASP A 81 -1.38 4.08 -8.22
CA ASP A 81 -1.66 2.95 -9.09
C ASP A 81 -0.41 2.07 -9.23
N GLN A 82 -0.51 0.84 -8.72
CA GLN A 82 0.56 -0.13 -8.77
C GLN A 82 0.92 -0.56 -10.20
N GLU A 83 -0.02 -0.52 -11.15
CA GLU A 83 0.26 -0.87 -12.54
C GLU A 83 1.18 0.18 -13.19
N LEU A 84 0.96 1.46 -12.90
CA LEU A 84 1.83 2.54 -13.37
C LEU A 84 3.24 2.46 -12.76
N ILE A 85 3.33 2.09 -11.48
CA ILE A 85 4.61 1.82 -10.81
C ILE A 85 5.35 0.69 -11.54
N LYS A 86 4.67 -0.44 -11.80
CA LYS A 86 5.27 -1.56 -12.52
C LYS A 86 5.77 -1.17 -13.93
N ILE A 87 5.00 -0.39 -14.68
CA ILE A 87 5.43 0.10 -16.01
C ILE A 87 6.74 0.88 -15.91
N THR A 88 6.87 1.70 -14.86
CA THR A 88 8.08 2.49 -14.60
C THR A 88 9.25 1.60 -14.19
N HIS A 89 9.02 0.61 -13.32
CA HIS A 89 10.02 -0.40 -12.95
C HIS A 89 10.47 -1.21 -14.16
N ASP A 90 9.58 -1.54 -15.09
CA ASP A 90 9.94 -2.31 -16.28
C ASP A 90 10.85 -1.53 -17.23
N ALA A 91 10.68 -0.21 -17.32
CA ALA A 91 11.54 0.67 -18.11
C ALA A 91 12.89 0.95 -17.45
N GLU A 92 12.89 1.24 -16.15
CA GLU A 92 14.05 1.76 -15.43
C GLU A 92 14.82 0.70 -14.63
N LYS A 93 14.20 -0.46 -14.39
CA LYS A 93 14.73 -1.59 -13.60
C LYS A 93 15.24 -1.15 -12.22
N ARG A 94 14.52 -0.23 -11.59
CA ARG A 94 14.79 0.30 -10.24
C ARG A 94 13.55 0.97 -9.66
N GLU A 95 13.59 1.27 -8.37
CA GLU A 95 12.59 2.10 -7.71
C GLU A 95 12.68 3.57 -8.20
N VAL A 96 11.53 4.17 -8.52
CA VAL A 96 11.46 5.51 -9.12
C VAL A 96 10.43 6.37 -8.40
N ALA A 97 10.90 7.38 -7.67
CA ALA A 97 10.04 8.25 -6.86
C ALA A 97 8.92 8.95 -7.65
N SER A 98 9.18 9.35 -8.90
CA SER A 98 8.16 10.01 -9.73
C SER A 98 6.98 9.10 -10.12
N ALA A 99 7.10 7.78 -9.97
CA ALA A 99 5.98 6.85 -10.18
C ALA A 99 4.89 6.98 -9.11
N TYR A 100 5.20 7.62 -7.97
CA TYR A 100 4.29 7.80 -6.83
C TYR A 100 3.65 9.19 -6.80
N GLY A 101 3.74 9.94 -7.91
CA GLY A 101 3.28 11.33 -7.97
C GLY A 101 4.06 12.23 -7.00
N ASP A 102 3.41 13.29 -6.52
CA ASP A 102 4.02 14.30 -5.63
C ASP A 102 3.97 13.87 -4.14
N LEU A 103 4.09 12.57 -3.86
CA LEU A 103 4.12 12.07 -2.49
C LEU A 103 5.38 12.53 -1.76
N THR A 104 5.20 13.16 -0.59
CA THR A 104 6.29 13.51 0.31
C THR A 104 6.52 12.39 1.32
N VAL A 105 7.67 11.73 1.24
CA VAL A 105 8.05 10.69 2.22
C VAL A 105 8.20 11.33 3.60
N PRO A 106 7.47 10.86 4.62
CA PRO A 106 7.50 11.45 5.95
C PRO A 106 8.78 11.07 6.71
N LEU A 107 9.12 11.85 7.74
CA LEU A 107 10.20 11.51 8.67
C LEU A 107 9.85 10.29 9.56
N ASP A 108 8.56 10.16 9.89
CA ASP A 108 7.99 9.13 10.76
C ASP A 108 6.76 8.50 10.13
N GLY A 109 6.59 7.21 10.44
CA GLY A 109 5.55 6.39 9.84
C GLY A 109 5.90 5.92 8.43
N VAL A 110 4.91 5.32 7.79
CA VAL A 110 5.04 4.77 6.43
C VAL A 110 3.82 5.15 5.61
N LEU A 111 4.04 5.48 4.35
CA LEU A 111 2.95 5.65 3.39
C LEU A 111 2.57 4.28 2.85
N ILE A 112 1.27 4.04 2.73
CA ILE A 112 0.72 2.83 2.11
C ILE A 112 -0.27 3.19 1.02
N HIS A 113 -0.51 2.26 0.11
CA HIS A 113 -1.56 2.34 -0.90
C HIS A 113 -2.16 0.97 -1.21
N GLY A 114 -3.15 0.94 -2.10
CA GLY A 114 -3.85 -0.29 -2.51
C GLY A 114 -4.94 -0.73 -1.54
N LEU A 115 -5.47 0.19 -0.73
CA LEU A 115 -6.67 -0.05 0.04
C LEU A 115 -7.91 0.35 -0.76
N PHE A 116 -9.04 -0.26 -0.42
CA PHE A 116 -10.35 0.01 -1.00
C PHE A 116 -11.35 0.18 0.14
N VAL A 117 -12.40 0.96 -0.10
CA VAL A 117 -13.54 1.08 0.82
C VAL A 117 -14.66 0.17 0.34
N ASP A 118 -15.42 -0.38 1.29
CA ASP A 118 -16.70 -1.02 0.99
C ASP A 118 -17.84 -0.11 1.46
N ALA A 119 -18.90 -0.02 0.68
CA ALA A 119 -20.09 0.80 0.97
C ALA A 119 -19.81 2.30 1.24
N GLY A 120 -18.76 2.87 0.63
CA GLY A 120 -18.40 4.28 0.78
C GLY A 120 -17.38 4.69 -0.25
N LEU A 121 -17.26 6.00 -0.50
CA LEU A 121 -16.27 6.62 -1.37
C LEU A 121 -15.52 7.69 -0.55
N PHE A 122 -14.22 7.82 -0.74
CA PHE A 122 -13.46 8.89 -0.12
C PHE A 122 -13.41 10.12 -1.02
N ASP A 123 -13.96 11.24 -0.56
CA ASP A 123 -13.93 12.50 -1.29
C ASP A 123 -12.66 13.31 -0.93
N ASN A 124 -11.76 13.46 -1.89
CA ASN A 124 -10.50 14.19 -1.72
C ASN A 124 -10.68 15.71 -1.55
N LEU A 125 -11.83 16.26 -1.93
CA LEU A 125 -12.10 17.70 -1.76
C LEU A 125 -12.46 18.02 -0.32
N SER A 126 -13.46 17.30 0.23
CA SER A 126 -13.88 17.46 1.62
C SER A 126 -12.98 16.73 2.64
N MET A 127 -12.13 15.80 2.19
CA MET A 127 -11.34 14.90 3.04
C MET A 127 -12.22 14.06 3.97
N THR A 128 -13.38 13.61 3.48
CA THR A 128 -14.34 12.81 4.26
C THR A 128 -14.84 11.60 3.47
N LEU A 129 -15.39 10.63 4.20
CA LEU A 129 -16.10 9.51 3.60
C LEU A 129 -17.53 9.91 3.26
N VAL A 130 -17.93 9.64 2.02
CA VAL A 130 -19.26 9.91 1.48
C VAL A 130 -19.88 8.61 0.93
N ASP A 131 -21.17 8.66 0.60
CA ASP A 131 -21.84 7.53 -0.05
C ASP A 131 -21.19 7.21 -1.42
N PRO A 132 -21.12 5.93 -1.82
CA PRO A 132 -20.50 5.54 -3.08
C PRO A 132 -21.37 5.95 -4.27
N ASN A 133 -20.74 6.11 -5.44
CA ASN A 133 -21.49 6.33 -6.68
C ASN A 133 -22.36 5.10 -7.02
N PRO A 134 -23.51 5.27 -7.67
CA PRO A 134 -24.34 4.15 -8.11
C PRO A 134 -23.54 3.16 -8.96
N GLY A 135 -23.47 1.90 -8.52
CA GLY A 135 -22.76 0.81 -9.21
C GLY A 135 -21.29 0.64 -8.82
N GLU A 136 -20.74 1.52 -7.98
CA GLU A 136 -19.38 1.44 -7.47
C GLU A 136 -19.36 0.65 -6.15
N ILE A 137 -18.82 -0.56 -6.16
CA ILE A 137 -18.85 -1.47 -5.00
C ILE A 137 -17.65 -1.22 -4.09
N ASN A 138 -16.45 -1.17 -4.66
CA ASN A 138 -15.20 -1.05 -3.91
C ASN A 138 -14.28 0.03 -4.50
N PRO A 139 -14.57 1.33 -4.29
CA PRO A 139 -13.68 2.39 -4.73
C PRO A 139 -12.33 2.32 -3.99
N PRO A 140 -11.23 2.75 -4.64
CA PRO A 140 -9.94 2.83 -3.98
C PRO A 140 -9.92 3.90 -2.89
N LEU A 141 -9.05 3.73 -1.91
CA LEU A 141 -8.64 4.80 -1.00
C LEU A 141 -7.41 5.51 -1.57
N PRO A 142 -7.25 6.83 -1.31
CA PRO A 142 -5.98 7.47 -1.56
C PRO A 142 -4.91 6.88 -0.62
N ALA A 143 -3.65 7.21 -0.90
CA ALA A 143 -2.55 6.82 -0.02
C ALA A 143 -2.83 7.25 1.42
N VAL A 144 -2.39 6.44 2.37
CA VAL A 144 -2.59 6.68 3.79
C VAL A 144 -1.23 6.67 4.48
N LEU A 145 -0.95 7.67 5.29
CA LEU A 145 0.17 7.64 6.20
C LEU A 145 -0.24 6.88 7.46
N PHE A 146 0.47 5.79 7.72
CA PHE A 146 0.40 5.05 8.97
C PHE A 146 1.47 5.60 9.90
N LEU A 147 1.04 6.33 10.92
CA LEU A 147 1.91 6.99 11.88
C LEU A 147 1.88 6.24 13.22
N PRO A 148 2.98 5.62 13.65
CA PRO A 148 3.07 5.09 15.00
C PRO A 148 3.10 6.23 16.04
N THR A 149 2.25 6.15 17.05
CA THR A 149 2.12 7.13 18.14
C THR A 149 1.98 6.45 19.49
#